data_AF-A0A832W5P1-F1
#
_entry.id   AF-A0A832W5P1-F1
#
_cell.length_a   1.000
_cell.length_b   1.000
_cell.length_c   1.000
_cell.angle_alpha   90.00
_cell.angle_beta   90.00
_cell.angle_gamma   90.00
#
_symmetry.space_group_name_H-M   'P 1'
#
loop_
_entity.id
_entity.type
_entity.pdbx_description
1 polymer ?
#
loop_
_entity_poly.entity_id
_entity_poly.type
_entity_poly.pdbx_seq_one_letter_code
_entity_poly.pdbx_strand_id
1 'polypeptide(L)'
;KTYLRMVRDEKMDYKCRASGIIINVTHNGTAETCRVHQEPLGNVMKDGFEKVWEESAQRRNEIVENCEGCLFFGYTENSLMQSFNPEVLMHYEWM
;
A
#
# COMPACT_ATOMS: atom_id res chain seq x y z
N LYS A 1 -2.50 19.92 9.47
CA LYS A 1 -2.23 19.52 8.06
C LYS A 1 -3.29 18.47 7.75
N THR A 2 -4.08 18.61 6.68
CA THR A 2 -5.14 17.65 6.38
C THR A 2 -4.73 16.67 5.28
N TYR A 3 -5.24 15.44 5.30
CA TYR A 3 -5.06 14.46 4.23
C TYR A 3 -5.54 15.03 2.88
N LEU A 4 -6.72 15.64 2.84
CA LEU A 4 -7.24 16.28 1.62
C LEU A 4 -6.37 17.45 1.15
N ARG A 5 -5.68 18.14 2.07
CA ARG A 5 -4.73 19.18 1.70
C ARG A 5 -3.46 18.59 1.09
N MET A 6 -3.00 17.41 1.51
CA MET A 6 -1.88 16.72 0.84
C MET A 6 -2.22 16.39 -0.61
N VAL A 7 -3.44 15.90 -0.86
CA VAL A 7 -3.93 15.62 -2.22
C VAL A 7 -4.03 16.91 -3.04
N ARG A 8 -4.66 17.95 -2.47
CA ARG A 8 -4.81 19.26 -3.14
C ARG A 8 -3.48 19.94 -3.46
N ASP A 9 -2.53 19.90 -2.53
CA ASP A 9 -1.23 20.57 -2.66
C ASP A 9 -0.19 19.68 -3.38
N GLU A 10 -0.57 18.47 -3.80
CA GLU A 10 0.29 17.44 -4.42
C GLU A 10 1.55 17.10 -3.59
N LYS A 11 1.41 17.10 -2.26
CA LYS A 11 2.51 16.84 -1.33
C LYS A 11 2.42 15.45 -0.72
N MET A 12 3.38 14.61 -1.05
CA MET A 12 3.51 13.23 -0.54
C MET A 12 4.19 13.22 0.84
N ASP A 13 3.64 13.98 1.80
CA ASP A 13 4.13 14.09 3.20
C ASP A 13 3.60 12.93 4.05
N TYR A 14 3.82 11.68 3.62
CA TYR A 14 3.49 10.47 4.37
C TYR A 14 4.48 9.34 4.09
N LYS A 15 4.60 8.42 5.05
CA LYS A 15 5.33 7.16 4.84
C LYS A 15 4.38 6.12 4.27
N CYS A 16 4.63 5.68 3.03
CA CYS A 16 3.89 4.55 2.46
C CYS A 16 4.14 3.28 3.28
N ARG A 17 3.07 2.56 3.60
CA ARG A 17 3.10 1.30 4.35
C ARG A 17 2.54 0.12 3.55
N ALA A 18 2.31 0.31 2.24
CA ALA A 18 1.68 -0.68 1.38
C ALA A 18 2.32 -2.08 1.50
N SER A 19 3.65 -2.15 1.63
CA SER A 19 4.40 -3.42 1.75
C SER A 19 3.93 -4.32 2.89
N GLY A 20 3.37 -3.75 3.97
CA GLY A 20 2.92 -4.49 5.14
C GLY A 20 1.40 -4.63 5.27
N ILE A 21 0.60 -3.94 4.44
CA ILE A 21 -0.85 -3.83 4.67
C ILE A 21 -1.71 -4.09 3.43
N ILE A 22 -1.14 -4.01 2.23
CA ILE A 22 -1.85 -4.22 0.96
C ILE A 22 -1.02 -5.14 0.07
N ILE A 23 -1.71 -5.99 -0.69
CA ILE A 23 -1.16 -6.69 -1.85
C ILE A 23 -2.14 -6.49 -3.00
N ASN A 24 -1.63 -6.16 -4.19
CA ASN A 24 -2.44 -6.14 -5.40
C ASN A 24 -2.41 -7.52 -6.04
N VAL A 25 -3.57 -8.04 -6.43
CA VAL A 25 -3.67 -9.30 -7.17
C VAL A 25 -4.34 -9.02 -8.50
N THR A 26 -3.62 -9.29 -9.57
CA THR A 26 -4.10 -9.09 -10.94
C THR A 26 -5.06 -10.21 -11.36
N HIS A 27 -5.75 -10.02 -12.49
CA HIS A 27 -6.75 -10.97 -13.01
C HIS A 27 -6.22 -12.38 -13.29
N ASN A 28 -4.90 -12.56 -13.45
CA ASN A 28 -4.27 -13.87 -13.68
C ASN A 28 -3.63 -14.46 -12.40
N GLY A 29 -3.90 -13.87 -11.24
CA GLY A 29 -3.39 -14.30 -9.95
C GLY A 29 -1.98 -13.82 -9.63
N THR A 30 -1.32 -13.01 -10.48
CA THR A 30 -0.03 -12.42 -10.12
C THR A 30 -0.20 -11.40 -9.00
N ALA A 31 0.59 -11.58 -7.94
CA ALA A 31 0.70 -10.63 -6.85
C ALA A 31 1.73 -9.54 -7.15
N GLU A 32 1.43 -8.32 -6.73
CA GLU A 32 2.26 -7.12 -6.83
C GLU A 32 2.17 -6.35 -5.52
N THR A 33 3.18 -5.55 -5.17
CA THR A 33 3.16 -4.75 -3.91
C THR A 33 2.00 -3.76 -3.90
N CYS A 34 1.77 -3.10 -5.02
CA CYS A 34 0.69 -2.15 -5.23
C CYS A 34 0.44 -1.97 -6.73
N ARG A 35 -0.65 -1.31 -7.11
CA ARG A 35 -1.04 -1.11 -8.51
C ARG A 35 -0.12 -0.14 -9.28
N VAL A 36 0.64 0.68 -8.54
CA VAL A 36 1.63 1.62 -9.12
C VAL A 36 2.89 0.86 -9.53
N HIS A 37 3.35 -0.07 -8.70
CA HIS A 37 4.53 -0.89 -8.95
C HIS A 37 4.13 -2.30 -9.38
N GLN A 38 4.04 -2.51 -10.70
CA GLN A 38 3.58 -3.74 -11.35
C GLN A 38 4.65 -4.84 -11.40
N GLU A 39 5.54 -4.88 -10.39
CA GLU A 39 6.56 -5.91 -10.31
C GLU A 39 5.92 -7.22 -9.80
N PRO A 40 6.06 -8.34 -10.55
CA PRO A 40 5.49 -9.61 -10.16
C PRO A 40 6.23 -10.22 -8.96
N LEU A 41 5.49 -10.51 -7.89
CA LEU A 41 6.02 -11.07 -6.64
C LEU A 41 5.78 -12.58 -6.48
N GLY A 42 4.91 -13.15 -7.31
CA GLY A 42 4.46 -14.54 -7.22
C GLY A 42 3.06 -14.69 -7.80
N ASN A 43 2.52 -15.91 -7.81
CA ASN A 43 1.16 -16.16 -8.30
C ASN A 43 0.29 -16.84 -7.24
N VAL A 44 -0.67 -16.12 -6.68
CA VAL A 44 -1.48 -16.59 -5.54
C VAL A 44 -2.41 -17.75 -5.90
N MET A 45 -2.79 -17.88 -7.19
CA MET A 45 -3.61 -19.00 -7.66
C MET A 45 -2.81 -20.31 -7.77
N LYS A 46 -1.47 -20.23 -7.90
CA LYS A 46 -0.58 -21.40 -8.01
C LYS A 46 0.09 -21.73 -6.68
N ASP A 47 0.59 -20.72 -5.99
CA ASP A 47 1.47 -20.86 -4.82
C ASP A 47 0.72 -20.66 -3.49
N GLY A 48 -0.48 -20.11 -3.53
CA GLY A 48 -1.25 -19.72 -2.34
C GLY A 48 -0.85 -18.34 -1.80
N PHE A 49 -1.80 -17.68 -1.13
CA PHE A 49 -1.61 -16.32 -0.62
C PHE A 49 -0.53 -16.22 0.47
N GLU A 50 -0.56 -17.12 1.45
CA GLU A 50 0.36 -17.11 2.59
C GLU A 50 1.81 -17.21 2.12
N LYS A 51 2.12 -18.21 1.29
CA LYS A 51 3.46 -18.41 0.72
C LYS A 51 3.93 -17.17 -0.05
N VAL A 52 3.12 -16.65 -0.97
CA VAL A 52 3.48 -15.46 -1.74
C VAL A 52 3.70 -14.24 -0.84
N TRP A 53 2.88 -14.07 0.20
CA TRP A 53 3.01 -12.99 1.17
C TRP A 53 4.30 -13.09 2.00
N GLU A 54 4.66 -14.28 2.46
CA GLU A 54 5.87 -14.46 3.25
C GLU A 54 7.14 -14.33 2.40
N GLU A 55 7.20 -15.04 1.27
CA GLU A 55 8.39 -15.10 0.40
C GLU A 55 8.70 -13.73 -0.24
N SER A 56 7.69 -12.93 -0.55
CA SER A 56 7.90 -11.61 -1.16
C SER A 56 8.10 -10.46 -0.16
N ALA A 57 8.13 -10.72 1.15
CA ALA A 57 8.15 -9.68 2.18
C ALA A 57 9.32 -8.70 2.04
N GLN A 58 10.54 -9.21 1.84
CA GLN A 58 11.72 -8.37 1.63
C GLN A 58 11.55 -7.50 0.39
N ARG A 59 11.12 -8.09 -0.73
CA ARG A 59 11.00 -7.38 -1.99
C ARG A 59 9.93 -6.29 -1.94
N ARG A 60 8.80 -6.54 -1.27
CA ARG A 60 7.78 -5.52 -1.04
C ARG A 60 8.32 -4.31 -0.28
N ASN A 61 9.18 -4.52 0.71
CA ASN A 61 9.79 -3.42 1.46
C ASN A 61 10.76 -2.63 0.59
N GLU A 62 11.62 -3.29 -0.19
CA GLU A 62 12.53 -2.63 -1.12
C GLU A 62 11.79 -1.76 -2.13
N ILE A 63 10.66 -2.24 -2.66
CA ILE A 63 9.82 -1.47 -3.60
C ILE A 63 9.29 -0.19 -2.93
N VAL A 64 8.81 -0.27 -1.70
CA VAL A 64 8.26 0.89 -0.97
C VAL A 64 9.35 1.86 -0.52
N GLU A 65 10.51 1.38 -0.11
CA GLU A 65 11.64 2.22 0.30
C GLU A 65 12.21 3.06 -0.85
N ASN A 66 12.15 2.54 -2.08
CA ASN A 66 12.61 3.22 -3.29
C ASN A 66 11.48 3.95 -4.04
N CYS A 67 10.28 4.05 -3.45
CA CYS A 67 9.12 4.71 -4.04
C CYS A 67 9.14 6.22 -3.76
N GLU A 68 8.87 7.05 -4.77
CA GLU A 68 8.70 8.50 -4.61
C GLU A 68 7.40 8.88 -3.86
N GLY A 69 6.52 7.91 -3.63
CA GLY A 69 5.19 8.07 -3.07
C GLY A 69 4.09 8.15 -4.14
N CYS A 70 2.82 8.13 -3.71
CA CYS A 70 1.69 8.39 -4.59
C CYS A 70 0.52 9.00 -3.80
N LEU A 71 -0.46 9.59 -4.48
CA LEU A 71 -1.68 10.12 -3.86
C LEU A 71 -2.90 9.25 -4.17
N PHE A 72 -2.69 7.97 -4.44
CA PHE A 72 -3.78 7.03 -4.60
C PHE A 72 -4.47 6.83 -3.25
N PHE A 73 -5.78 7.15 -3.19
CA PHE A 73 -6.57 7.18 -1.96
C PHE A 73 -6.39 5.90 -1.13
N GLY A 74 -6.51 4.73 -1.76
CA GLY A 74 -6.36 3.45 -1.08
C GLY A 74 -4.99 3.22 -0.43
N TYR A 75 -3.90 3.74 -0.99
CA TYR A 75 -2.56 3.58 -0.39
C TYR A 75 -2.25 4.65 0.64
N THR A 76 -2.69 5.88 0.38
CA THR A 76 -2.41 7.03 1.24
C THR A 76 -3.23 6.94 2.53
N GLU A 77 -4.55 6.74 2.44
CA GLU A 77 -5.42 6.64 3.62
C GLU A 77 -5.04 5.46 4.51
N ASN A 78 -4.82 4.27 3.94
CA ASN A 78 -4.40 3.11 4.72
C ASN A 78 -3.05 3.33 5.41
N SER A 79 -2.09 3.99 4.74
CA SER A 79 -0.79 4.30 5.35
C SER A 79 -0.90 5.33 6.47
N LEU A 80 -1.77 6.32 6.32
CA LEU A 80 -2.06 7.34 7.34
C LEU A 80 -2.80 6.73 8.54
N MET A 81 -3.79 5.87 8.30
CA MET A 81 -4.51 5.10 9.32
C MET A 81 -3.53 4.26 10.15
N GLN A 82 -2.64 3.51 9.50
CA GLN A 82 -1.60 2.69 10.13
C GLN A 82 -0.49 3.50 10.82
N SER A 83 -0.46 4.81 10.59
CA SER A 83 0.41 5.76 11.29
C SER A 83 -0.34 6.53 12.38
N PHE A 84 -1.55 6.10 12.73
CA PHE A 84 -2.44 6.73 13.71
C PHE A 84 -2.73 8.20 13.43
N ASN A 85 -2.88 8.56 12.15
CA ASN A 85 -3.28 9.92 11.79
C ASN A 85 -4.71 10.20 12.30
N PRO A 86 -4.92 11.16 13.22
CA PRO A 86 -6.19 11.34 13.91
C PRO A 86 -7.33 11.78 12.98
N GLU A 87 -7.04 12.55 11.93
CA GLU A 87 -8.04 12.96 10.94
C GLU A 87 -8.61 11.73 10.21
N VAL A 88 -7.73 10.85 9.71
CA VAL A 88 -8.17 9.64 9.01
C VAL A 88 -8.93 8.71 9.95
N LEU A 89 -8.49 8.56 11.20
CA LEU A 89 -9.18 7.70 12.18
C LEU A 89 -10.57 8.22 12.56
N MET A 90 -10.76 9.55 12.71
CA MET A 90 -12.07 10.14 13.03
C MET A 90 -13.14 9.91 11.97
N HIS A 91 -12.72 9.67 10.72
CA HIS A 91 -13.62 9.46 9.58
C HIS A 91 -13.71 7.99 9.16
N TYR A 92 -13.07 7.09 9.90
CA TYR A 92 -13.13 5.65 9.63
C TYR A 92 -14.28 5.02 10.42
N GLU A 93 -15.39 4.74 9.75
CA GLU A 93 -16.65 4.29 10.39
C GLU A 93 -16.59 2.85 10.97
N TRP A 94 -15.52 2.10 10.72
CA TRP A 94 -15.45 0.65 10.97
C TRP A 94 -14.38 0.23 11.99
N MET A 95 -13.92 1.16 12.84
CA MET A 95 -13.18 0.85 14.08
C MET A 95 -14.11 1.02 15.29
#